data_AF-A0A7Y3DEC2-F1
#
_entry.id   AF-A0A7Y3DEC2-F1
#
_cell.length_a   1.000
_cell.length_b   1.000
_cell.length_c   1.000
_cell.angle_alpha   90.00
_cell.angle_beta   90.00
_cell.angle_gamma   90.00
#
_symmetry.space_group_name_H-M   'P 1'
#
loop_
_entity.id
_entity.type
_entity.pdbx_description
1 polymer ?
#
loop_
_entity_poly.entity_id
_entity_poly.type
_entity_poly.pdbx_seq_one_letter_code
_entity_poly.pdbx_strand_id
1 'polypeptide(L)'
;MYLGIGGLAALEEERPGYLRDYWKEIVTVTGAQAIRPIHHDDFTEPFGSHAGFPAFAADIETGLEAVSALAGSAGVRLDMLPLLEPVGMIGRR
;
A
#
# COMPACT_ATOMS: atom_id res chain seq x y z
N MET A 1 -9.42 -0.32 4.76
CA MET A 1 -8.14 -0.30 5.49
C MET A 1 -7.15 0.50 4.67
N TYR A 2 -6.31 1.34 5.28
CA TYR A 2 -5.17 1.94 4.58
C TYR A 2 -4.04 0.92 4.52
N LEU A 3 -3.48 0.67 3.34
CA LEU A 3 -2.46 -0.36 3.13
C LEU A 3 -1.18 0.29 2.62
N GLY A 4 -0.09 0.19 3.37
CA GLY A 4 1.22 0.63 2.90
C GLY A 4 1.67 -0.22 1.71
N ILE A 5 2.04 0.43 0.61
CA ILE A 5 2.51 -0.27 -0.62
C ILE A 5 3.92 0.14 -1.06
N GLY A 6 4.55 1.11 -0.38
CA GLY A 6 5.90 1.55 -0.69
C GLY A 6 6.92 0.43 -0.51
N GLY A 7 7.80 0.25 -1.50
CA GLY A 7 8.90 -0.71 -1.46
C GLY A 7 8.51 -2.19 -1.55
N LEU A 8 7.21 -2.53 -1.68
CA LEU A 8 6.78 -3.94 -1.72
C LEU A 8 7.34 -4.71 -2.91
N ALA A 9 7.50 -4.06 -4.06
CA ALA A 9 8.09 -4.67 -5.25
C ALA A 9 9.55 -5.06 -5.02
N ALA A 10 10.35 -4.15 -4.45
CA ALA A 10 11.74 -4.42 -4.08
C ALA A 10 11.85 -5.55 -3.04
N LEU A 11 10.97 -5.57 -2.03
CA LEU A 11 10.95 -6.62 -1.02
C LEU A 11 10.55 -7.99 -1.58
N GLU A 12 9.69 -8.04 -2.59
CA GLU A 12 9.38 -9.28 -3.33
C GLU A 12 10.57 -9.75 -4.17
N GLU A 13 11.32 -8.84 -4.79
CA GLU A 13 12.56 -9.17 -5.52
C GLU A 13 13.62 -9.73 -4.58
N GLU A 14 13.84 -9.09 -3.42
CA GLU A 14 14.79 -9.54 -2.40
C GLU A 14 14.38 -10.87 -1.75
N ARG A 15 13.07 -11.06 -1.53
CA ARG A 15 12.51 -12.28 -0.93
C ARG A 15 11.22 -12.68 -1.66
N PRO A 16 11.31 -13.61 -2.63
CA PRO A 16 10.13 -14.15 -3.30
C PRO A 16 9.11 -14.74 -2.32
N GLY A 17 7.84 -14.35 -2.46
CA GLY A 17 6.74 -14.69 -1.57
C GLY A 17 6.48 -13.69 -0.44
N TYR A 18 7.28 -12.63 -0.33
CA TYR A 18 7.07 -11.55 0.63
C TYR A 18 5.68 -10.92 0.49
N LEU A 19 5.27 -10.56 -0.73
CA LEU A 19 3.97 -9.94 -1.01
C LEU A 19 2.80 -10.81 -0.56
N ARG A 20 2.90 -12.12 -0.76
CA ARG A 20 1.85 -13.07 -0.36
C ARG A 20 1.77 -13.18 1.16
N ASP A 21 2.91 -13.25 1.84
CA ASP A 21 2.95 -13.31 3.30
C ASP A 21 2.42 -12.00 3.90
N TYR A 22 2.86 -10.86 3.38
CA TYR A 22 2.37 -9.53 3.75
C TYR A 22 0.85 -9.43 3.58
N TRP A 23 0.32 -9.85 2.42
CA TRP A 23 -1.12 -9.88 2.16
C TRP A 23 -1.86 -10.74 3.18
N LYS A 24 -1.35 -11.95 3.44
CA LYS A 24 -1.95 -12.88 4.41
C LYS A 24 -2.03 -12.24 5.80
N GLU A 25 -0.93 -11.68 6.29
CA GLU A 25 -0.87 -11.16 7.66
C GLU A 25 -1.62 -9.83 7.83
N ILE A 26 -1.70 -9.00 6.78
CA ILE A 26 -2.30 -7.66 6.89
C ILE A 26 -3.74 -7.62 6.37
N VAL A 27 -4.04 -8.25 5.24
CA VAL A 27 -5.37 -8.18 4.61
C VAL A 27 -6.23 -9.36 5.05
N THR A 28 -5.72 -10.59 4.91
CA THR A 28 -6.52 -11.79 5.20
C THR A 28 -6.81 -11.93 6.68
N VAL A 29 -5.78 -11.85 7.53
CA VAL A 29 -5.92 -12.02 9.00
C VAL A 29 -6.82 -10.95 9.61
N THR A 30 -6.78 -9.71 9.11
CA THR A 30 -7.64 -8.62 9.61
C THR A 30 -9.09 -8.70 9.10
N GLY A 31 -9.36 -9.55 8.11
CA GLY A 31 -10.66 -9.63 7.45
C GLY A 31 -11.00 -8.39 6.62
N ALA A 32 -9.99 -7.66 6.15
CA ALA A 32 -10.22 -6.44 5.38
C ALA A 32 -10.91 -6.75 4.05
N GLN A 33 -12.11 -6.21 3.86
CA GLN A 33 -12.90 -6.35 2.62
C GLN A 33 -12.63 -5.22 1.62
N ALA A 34 -11.95 -4.16 2.06
CA ALA A 34 -11.57 -3.03 1.21
C ALA A 34 -10.24 -2.44 1.66
N ILE A 35 -9.36 -2.15 0.70
CA ILE A 35 -8.05 -1.52 0.90
C ILE A 35 -7.95 -0.19 0.16
N ARG A 36 -7.18 0.73 0.74
CA ARG A 36 -6.80 2.02 0.18
C ARG A 36 -5.29 2.06 0.15
N PRO A 37 -4.66 1.82 -1.01
CA PRO A 37 -3.21 1.82 -1.09
C PRO A 37 -2.68 3.21 -0.76
N ILE A 38 -1.69 3.26 0.13
CA ILE A 38 -0.97 4.47 0.50
C ILE A 38 0.52 4.22 0.38
N HIS A 39 1.22 5.23 -0.10
CA HIS A 39 2.66 5.38 0.06
C HIS A 39 2.81 6.79 0.62
N HIS A 40 3.26 6.92 1.86
CA HIS A 40 3.38 8.24 2.50
C HIS A 40 4.82 8.58 2.89
N ASP A 41 5.73 7.61 2.85
CA ASP A 41 7.04 7.77 3.47
C ASP A 41 8.15 7.75 2.42
N ASP A 42 8.98 8.80 2.44
CA ASP A 42 10.38 8.62 2.13
C ASP A 42 11.07 8.01 3.37
N PHE A 43 11.20 6.68 3.39
CA PHE A 43 11.86 5.98 4.48
C PHE A 43 13.38 6.18 4.52
N THR A 44 13.96 6.91 3.56
CA THR A 44 15.36 7.36 3.62
C THR A 44 15.52 8.69 4.36
N GLU A 45 14.41 9.36 4.65
CA GLU A 45 14.41 10.64 5.34
C GLU A 45 14.13 10.46 6.85
N PRO A 46 14.63 11.38 7.71
CA PRO A 46 14.39 11.31 9.14
C PRO A 46 12.91 11.37 9.51
N PHE A 47 12.52 10.66 10.57
CA PHE A 47 11.16 10.74 11.09
C PHE A 47 10.76 12.19 11.39
N GLY A 48 9.72 12.69 10.72
CA GLY A 48 9.19 14.05 10.87
C GLY A 48 9.51 15.02 9.73
N SER A 49 10.29 14.61 8.72
CA SER A 49 10.35 15.36 7.45
C SER A 49 9.19 14.97 6.54
N HIS A 50 8.72 15.93 5.74
CA HIS A 50 7.67 15.75 4.75
C HIS A 50 8.29 15.81 3.34
N ALA A 51 9.08 14.79 3.01
CA ALA A 51 9.54 14.56 1.65
C ALA A 51 8.76 13.41 1.04
N GLY A 52 8.32 13.56 -0.21
CA GLY A 52 7.84 12.43 -0.99
C GLY A 52 9.03 11.58 -1.44
N PHE A 53 8.86 10.26 -1.46
CA PHE A 53 9.91 9.35 -1.92
C PHE A 53 10.38 9.75 -3.34
N PRO A 54 11.69 9.66 -3.67
CA PRO A 54 12.21 10.18 -4.93
C PRO A 54 11.52 9.53 -6.12
N ALA A 55 11.06 10.32 -7.09
CA ALA A 55 10.21 9.85 -8.20
C ALA A 55 10.84 8.71 -9.03
N PHE A 56 12.17 8.62 -9.11
CA PHE A 56 12.88 7.53 -9.80
C PHE A 56 12.97 6.23 -8.99
N ALA A 57 12.77 6.31 -7.68
CA ALA A 57 12.73 5.17 -6.75
C ALA A 57 11.28 4.80 -6.38
N ALA A 58 10.34 5.72 -6.58
CA ALA A 58 8.91 5.56 -6.38
C ALA A 58 8.30 4.62 -7.42
N ASP A 59 8.60 3.33 -7.27
CA ASP A 59 7.96 2.24 -8.00
C ASP A 59 6.53 1.97 -7.46
N ILE A 60 5.75 3.04 -7.37
CA ILE A 60 4.36 3.01 -6.92
C ILE A 60 3.54 2.20 -7.90
N GLU A 61 3.84 2.29 -9.20
CA GLU A 61 3.13 1.57 -10.25
C GLU A 61 3.30 0.04 -10.08
N THR A 62 4.51 -0.49 -9.93
CA THR A 62 4.69 -1.95 -9.78
C THR A 62 4.13 -2.45 -8.45
N GLY A 63 4.30 -1.69 -7.36
CA GLY A 63 3.71 -2.03 -6.06
C GLY A 63 2.18 -2.04 -6.12
N LEU A 64 1.59 -1.05 -6.80
CA LEU A 64 0.14 -0.95 -7.00
C LEU A 64 -0.38 -2.08 -7.90
N GLU A 65 0.32 -2.43 -8.97
CA GLU A 65 -0.04 -3.54 -9.86
C GLU A 65 -0.10 -4.87 -9.10
N ALA A 66 0.95 -5.19 -8.34
CA ALA A 66 1.03 -6.42 -7.57
C ALA A 66 -0.09 -6.53 -6.52
N VAL A 67 -0.36 -5.43 -5.80
CA VAL A 67 -1.45 -5.36 -4.81
C VAL A 67 -2.82 -5.42 -5.48
N SER A 68 -2.98 -4.80 -6.64
CA SER A 68 -4.24 -4.83 -7.41
C SER A 68 -4.56 -6.24 -7.89
N ALA A 69 -3.56 -6.99 -8.36
CA ALA A 69 -3.72 -8.38 -8.75
C ALA A 69 -4.18 -9.26 -7.57
N LEU A 70 -3.55 -9.10 -6.40
CA LEU A 70 -3.94 -9.80 -5.19
C LEU A 70 -5.38 -9.45 -4.77
N ALA A 71 -5.74 -8.16 -4.79
CA ALA A 71 -7.08 -7.69 -4.45
C ALA A 71 -8.15 -8.28 -5.36
N GLY A 72 -7.92 -8.27 -6.68
CA GLY A 72 -8.79 -8.89 -7.66
C GLY A 72 -8.98 -10.39 -7.43
N SER A 73 -7.90 -11.12 -7.17
CA SER A 73 -7.97 -12.56 -6.89
C SER A 73 -8.70 -12.93 -5.60
N ALA A 74 -8.66 -12.03 -4.60
CA ALA A 74 -9.23 -12.25 -3.28
C ALA A 74 -10.64 -11.67 -3.11
N GLY A 75 -11.18 -10.98 -4.12
CA GLY A 75 -12.46 -10.28 -4.02
C GLY A 75 -12.44 -9.11 -3.02
N VAL A 76 -11.26 -8.57 -2.73
CA VAL A 76 -11.09 -7.40 -1.85
C VAL A 76 -11.19 -6.14 -2.69
N ARG A 77 -12.01 -5.19 -2.28
CA ARG A 77 -12.20 -3.95 -3.03
C ARG A 77 -10.98 -3.04 -2.90
N LEU A 78 -10.49 -2.50 -4.01
CA LEU A 78 -9.43 -1.50 -4.05
C LEU A 78 -10.06 -0.12 -4.27
N ASP A 79 -9.96 0.76 -3.27
CA ASP A 79 -10.47 2.13 -3.31
C ASP A 79 -9.27 3.10 -3.41
N MET A 80 -9.15 3.88 -4.47
CA MET A 80 -8.14 4.95 -4.52
C MET A 80 -8.58 6.15 -3.67
N LEU A 81 -7.62 6.82 -3.03
CA LEU A 81 -7.88 8.08 -2.35
C LEU A 81 -8.03 9.21 -3.38
N PRO A 82 -8.92 10.20 -3.12
CA PRO A 82 -9.03 11.36 -3.98
C PRO A 82 -7.73 12.17 -3.97
N LEU A 83 -7.38 12.71 -5.13
CA LEU A 83 -6.15 13.48 -5.30
C LEU A 83 -6.30 14.85 -4.64
N LEU A 84 -5.42 15.17 -3.69
CA LEU A 84 -5.32 16.46 -3.00
C LEU A 84 -6.58 16.88 -2.22
N GLU A 85 -7.49 15.94 -1.93
CA GLU A 85 -8.66 16.20 -1.10
C GLU A 85 -8.49 15.58 0.30
N PRO A 86 -8.87 16.30 1.37
CA PRO A 86 -8.87 15.74 2.71
C PRO A 86 -9.82 14.55 2.83
N VAL A 87 -9.32 13.46 3.40
CA VAL A 87 -10.13 12.28 3.75
C VAL A 87 -10.27 12.14 5.26
N GLY A 88 -11.49 11.88 5.73
CA GLY A 88 -11.73 11.55 7.14
C GLY A 88 -11.09 10.20 7.49
N MET A 89 -10.22 10.18 8.51
CA MET A 89 -9.55 8.94 8.94
C MET A 89 -10.47 7.97 9.69
N ILE A 90 -11.54 8.48 10.31
CA ILE A 90 -12.52 7.71 11.06
C ILE A 90 -13.88 7.93 10.41
N GLY A 91 -14.46 6.86 9.87
CA GLY A 91 -15.83 6.91 9.37
C GLY A 91 -16.78 7.26 10.52
N ARG A 92 -17.53 8.35 10.40
CA ARG A 92 -18.75 8.49 11.18
C ARG A 92 -19.68 7.35 10.72
N ARG A 93 -20.01 6.46 11.66
CA ARG A 93 -21.00 5.41 11.44
C ARG A 93 -22.36 6.03 11.14
#